data_AF-A0A636B9M1-F1
#
_entry.id   AF-A0A636B9M1-F1
#
_cell.length_a   1.000
_cell.length_b   1.000
_cell.length_c   1.000
_cell.angle_alpha   90.00
_cell.angle_beta   90.00
_cell.angle_gamma   90.00
#
_symmetry.space_group_name_H-M   'P 1'
#
loop_
_entity.id
_entity.type
_entity.pdbx_description
1 polymer ?
#
loop_
_entity_poly.entity_id
_entity_poly.type
_entity_poly.pdbx_seq_one_letter_code
_entity_poly.pdbx_strand_id
1 'polypeptide(L)'
;MSTPSLTRRLWLAFALMAALTLLSTVIGWISLRVISQVEQTNTQALLPTMNMARQLSEASAYELFSAQNLTNADSEGVWLAQGKMLKAQSLKINHLLQALSEQGFNTSAIARQEKEIAQTLGQQGTLVGEILTLRAQQQQLSRQIAEAAESIAAQAHGQANNAATSAGATQAGIYDLIESGKGDQAERALDRLIDIDLEYVNQMNELRVNALRFKQLIVTLKDAQGLSDAEDTDEKLNQLVKILSRRQQRIEDPTVRAQIADALETINQYTTLVTLFRKENAIRDQLQTLMANNLFQFTRFSTEVSQLVNAIEKRNEAGLARLTHASQRGQIGLVILGILALCSLSFILWRVVYRSVSRPLAQQTQALQRLLEGDIDSPFPEAAGVSELDTISRLMEAFRANVRKLNRHREDLAE
;
A
#
# COMPACT_ATOMS: atom_id res chain seq x y z
N MET A 1 -53.46 -53.86 41.92
CA MET A 1 -52.51 -52.82 41.47
C MET A 1 -51.78 -52.29 42.69
N SER A 2 -50.49 -52.58 42.81
CA SER A 2 -49.65 -52.16 43.93
C SER A 2 -49.56 -50.64 43.97
N THR A 3 -49.96 -50.00 45.07
CA THR A 3 -49.81 -48.56 45.26
C THR A 3 -48.30 -48.24 45.29
N PRO A 4 -47.81 -47.33 44.43
CA PRO A 4 -46.38 -47.07 44.35
C PRO A 4 -45.87 -46.36 45.60
N SER A 5 -44.70 -46.78 46.07
CA SER A 5 -44.01 -46.22 47.23
C SER A 5 -43.69 -44.73 47.09
N LEU A 6 -43.78 -44.00 48.20
CA LEU A 6 -43.40 -42.59 48.32
C LEU A 6 -41.97 -42.37 47.80
N THR A 7 -41.07 -43.27 48.20
CA THR A 7 -39.66 -43.27 47.82
C THR A 7 -39.49 -43.43 46.31
N ARG A 8 -40.27 -44.31 45.66
CA ARG A 8 -40.24 -44.51 44.21
C ARG A 8 -40.73 -43.28 43.44
N ARG A 9 -41.76 -42.60 43.94
CA ARG A 9 -42.28 -41.36 43.32
C ARG A 9 -41.27 -40.21 43.43
N LEU A 10 -40.61 -40.06 44.58
CA LEU A 10 -39.52 -39.08 44.79
C LEU A 10 -38.32 -39.38 43.90
N TRP A 11 -37.86 -40.63 43.83
CA TRP A 11 -36.77 -41.04 42.94
C TRP A 11 -37.09 -40.80 41.46
N LEU A 12 -38.34 -41.00 41.04
CA LEU A 12 -38.76 -40.71 39.68
C LEU A 12 -38.74 -39.21 39.39
N ALA A 13 -39.14 -38.36 40.35
CA ALA A 13 -39.01 -36.92 40.22
C ALA A 13 -37.55 -36.47 40.15
N PHE A 14 -36.67 -37.02 40.99
CA PHE A 14 -35.23 -36.72 40.95
C PHE A 14 -34.56 -37.19 39.65
N ALA A 15 -34.88 -38.40 39.18
CA ALA A 15 -34.39 -38.91 37.91
C ALA A 15 -34.85 -38.04 36.73
N LEU A 16 -36.10 -37.57 36.76
CA LEU A 16 -36.64 -36.72 35.70
C LEU A 16 -36.05 -35.31 35.75
N MET A 17 -35.82 -34.75 36.94
CA MET A 17 -35.06 -33.50 37.11
C MET A 17 -33.62 -33.63 36.60
N ALA A 18 -32.93 -34.72 36.93
CA ALA A 18 -31.56 -34.98 36.47
C ALA A 18 -31.48 -35.20 34.94
N ALA A 19 -32.47 -35.86 34.35
CA ALA A 19 -32.56 -36.01 32.90
C ALA A 19 -32.76 -34.66 32.20
N LEU A 20 -33.57 -33.78 32.80
CA LEU A 20 -33.87 -32.47 32.24
C LEU A 20 -32.68 -31.50 32.33
N THR A 21 -31.90 -31.56 33.42
CA THR A 21 -30.66 -30.81 33.55
C THR A 21 -29.60 -31.32 32.57
N LEU A 22 -29.44 -32.63 32.41
CA LEU A 22 -28.54 -33.22 31.40
C LEU A 22 -28.90 -32.76 29.98
N LEU A 23 -30.19 -32.79 29.63
CA LEU A 23 -30.67 -32.35 28.32
C LEU A 23 -30.32 -30.88 28.07
N SER A 24 -30.52 -30.03 29.09
CA SER A 24 -30.16 -28.61 29.02
C SER A 24 -28.65 -28.40 28.82
N THR A 25 -27.80 -29.14 29.55
CA THR A 25 -26.34 -29.06 29.40
C THR A 25 -25.89 -29.51 28.01
N VAL A 26 -26.47 -30.59 27.46
CA VAL A 26 -26.14 -31.09 26.12
C VAL A 26 -26.53 -30.08 25.04
N ILE A 27 -27.72 -29.47 25.15
CA ILE A 27 -28.18 -28.44 24.21
C ILE A 27 -27.31 -27.18 24.31
N GLY A 28 -26.95 -26.77 25.52
CA GLY A 28 -25.98 -25.69 25.76
C GLY A 28 -24.65 -25.95 25.08
N TRP A 29 -24.12 -27.18 25.22
CA TRP A 29 -22.88 -27.59 24.57
C TRP A 29 -22.96 -27.61 23.04
N ILE A 30 -24.06 -28.09 22.47
CA ILE A 30 -24.29 -28.08 21.02
C ILE A 30 -24.37 -26.63 20.50
N SER A 31 -25.09 -25.75 21.19
CA SER A 31 -25.19 -24.32 20.82
C SER A 31 -23.82 -23.64 20.85
N LEU A 32 -23.02 -23.89 21.88
CA LEU A 32 -21.65 -23.35 21.98
C LEU A 32 -20.76 -23.91 20.86
N ARG A 33 -20.93 -25.19 20.49
CA ARG A 33 -20.18 -25.81 19.40
C ARG A 33 -20.51 -25.22 18.03
N VAL A 34 -21.79 -24.90 17.78
CA VAL A 34 -22.21 -24.20 16.55
C VAL A 34 -21.64 -22.78 16.51
N ILE A 35 -21.67 -22.05 17.63
CA ILE A 35 -21.05 -20.71 17.73
C ILE A 35 -19.55 -20.79 17.45
N SER A 36 -18.86 -21.76 18.07
CA SER A 36 -17.43 -22.02 17.88
C SER A 36 -17.06 -22.38 16.44
N GLN A 37 -17.87 -23.19 15.73
CA GLN A 37 -17.61 -23.53 14.33
C GLN A 37 -17.81 -22.33 13.40
N VAL A 38 -18.84 -21.50 13.66
CA VAL A 38 -19.10 -20.30 12.85
C VAL A 38 -18.02 -19.23 13.12
N GLU A 39 -17.53 -19.12 14.34
CA GLU A 39 -16.42 -18.22 14.71
C GLU A 39 -15.09 -18.67 14.09
N GLN A 40 -14.71 -19.94 14.17
CA GLN A 40 -13.46 -20.43 13.57
C GLN A 40 -13.40 -20.28 12.04
N THR A 41 -14.54 -20.45 11.35
CA THR A 41 -14.57 -20.41 9.87
C THR A 41 -14.60 -18.97 9.34
N ASN A 42 -15.18 -18.02 10.08
CA ASN A 42 -15.33 -16.63 9.61
C ASN A 42 -14.25 -15.68 10.15
N THR A 43 -13.82 -15.80 11.41
CA THR A 43 -12.87 -14.84 11.99
C THR A 43 -11.45 -14.98 11.39
N GLN A 44 -11.09 -16.16 10.89
CA GLN A 44 -9.81 -16.40 10.20
C GLN A 44 -9.75 -15.82 8.78
N ALA A 45 -10.89 -15.54 8.14
CA ALA A 45 -10.93 -15.01 6.76
C ALA A 45 -11.23 -13.51 6.69
N LEU A 46 -12.08 -12.98 7.59
CA LEU A 46 -12.70 -11.66 7.43
C LEU A 46 -11.79 -10.47 7.76
N LEU A 47 -11.04 -10.52 8.87
CA LEU A 47 -10.08 -9.49 9.26
C LEU A 47 -8.86 -9.39 8.32
N PRO A 48 -8.21 -10.50 7.90
CA PRO A 48 -7.05 -10.41 7.02
C PRO A 48 -7.40 -9.90 5.62
N THR A 49 -8.56 -10.24 5.04
CA THR A 49 -8.93 -9.79 3.69
C THR A 49 -9.16 -8.28 3.61
N MET A 50 -9.70 -7.67 4.66
CA MET A 50 -9.89 -6.21 4.70
C MET A 50 -8.55 -5.47 4.79
N ASN A 51 -7.61 -5.98 5.60
CA ASN A 51 -6.25 -5.46 5.65
C ASN A 51 -5.50 -5.64 4.32
N MET A 52 -5.67 -6.78 3.65
CA MET A 52 -5.11 -7.02 2.31
C MET A 52 -5.68 -6.03 1.29
N ALA A 53 -6.99 -5.79 1.30
CA ALA A 53 -7.65 -4.83 0.42
C ALA A 53 -7.11 -3.39 0.61
N ARG A 54 -6.97 -2.96 1.87
CA ARG A 54 -6.36 -1.67 2.21
C ARG A 54 -4.92 -1.57 1.73
N GLN A 55 -4.11 -2.60 2.00
CA GLN A 55 -2.70 -2.63 1.57
C GLN A 55 -2.56 -2.68 0.04
N LEU A 56 -3.51 -3.31 -0.66
CA LEU A 56 -3.55 -3.34 -2.12
C LEU A 56 -3.81 -1.94 -2.67
N SER A 57 -4.80 -1.23 -2.12
CA SER A 57 -5.09 0.16 -2.49
C SER A 57 -3.91 1.09 -2.19
N GLU A 58 -3.26 0.92 -1.03
CA GLU A 58 -2.10 1.71 -0.64
C GLU A 58 -0.89 1.45 -1.55
N ALA A 59 -0.58 0.18 -1.84
CA ALA A 59 0.51 -0.19 -2.75
C ALA A 59 0.27 0.35 -4.17
N SER A 60 -0.97 0.31 -4.65
CA SER A 60 -1.38 0.86 -5.94
C SER A 60 -1.17 2.38 -6.02
N ALA A 61 -1.50 3.11 -4.95
CA ALA A 61 -1.27 4.55 -4.87
C ALA A 61 0.24 4.89 -4.86
N TYR A 62 1.04 4.13 -4.12
CA TYR A 62 2.49 4.28 -4.12
C TYR A 62 3.13 3.94 -5.47
N GLU A 63 2.64 2.92 -6.18
CA GLU A 63 3.09 2.58 -7.52
C GLU A 63 2.84 3.74 -8.50
N LEU A 64 1.64 4.33 -8.49
CA LEU A 64 1.32 5.49 -9.31
C LEU A 64 2.21 6.70 -8.97
N PHE A 65 2.44 6.96 -7.69
CA PHE A 65 3.30 8.06 -7.26
C PHE A 65 4.76 7.85 -7.70
N SER A 66 5.30 6.65 -7.50
CA SER A 66 6.66 6.33 -7.94
C SER A 66 6.79 6.30 -9.47
N ALA A 67 5.74 5.93 -10.21
CA ALA A 67 5.71 6.02 -11.66
C ALA A 67 5.86 7.49 -12.13
N GLN A 68 5.09 8.41 -11.54
CA GLN A 68 5.20 9.84 -11.86
C GLN A 68 6.58 10.40 -11.53
N ASN A 69 7.13 10.03 -10.36
CA ASN A 69 8.46 10.49 -9.96
C ASN A 69 9.59 9.86 -10.78
N LEU A 70 9.41 8.63 -11.27
CA LEU A 70 10.36 7.98 -12.16
C LEU A 70 10.45 8.76 -13.48
N THR A 71 9.31 9.15 -14.06
CA THR A 71 9.31 9.86 -15.34
C THR A 71 9.88 11.27 -15.25
N ASN A 72 9.77 11.91 -14.09
CA ASN A 72 10.33 13.23 -13.79
C ASN A 72 11.72 13.15 -13.12
N ALA A 73 12.40 12.00 -13.16
CA ALA A 73 13.68 11.85 -12.47
C ALA A 73 14.80 12.63 -13.18
N ASP A 74 15.38 13.59 -12.46
CA ASP A 74 16.47 14.43 -12.97
C ASP A 74 17.88 13.94 -12.59
N SER A 75 17.97 12.88 -11.79
CA SER A 75 19.24 12.30 -11.37
C SER A 75 19.17 10.78 -11.32
N GLU A 76 20.32 10.14 -11.50
CA GLU A 76 20.46 8.69 -11.41
C GLU A 76 20.02 8.16 -10.03
N GLY A 77 20.31 8.91 -8.96
CA GLY A 77 19.90 8.55 -7.60
C GLY A 77 18.37 8.47 -7.45
N VAL A 78 17.64 9.47 -7.96
CA VAL A 78 16.17 9.46 -7.95
C VAL A 78 15.63 8.36 -8.85
N TRP A 79 16.17 8.21 -10.06
CA TRP A 79 15.76 7.17 -11.01
C TRP A 79 15.91 5.76 -10.43
N LEU A 80 17.06 5.44 -9.82
CA LEU A 80 17.29 4.15 -9.17
C LEU A 80 16.36 3.94 -7.97
N ALA A 81 16.15 4.97 -7.15
CA ALA A 81 15.28 4.88 -5.98
C ALA A 81 13.82 4.61 -6.37
N GLN A 82 13.29 5.36 -7.34
CA GLN A 82 11.92 5.19 -7.82
C GLN A 82 11.75 3.88 -8.57
N GLY A 83 12.72 3.46 -9.39
CA GLY A 83 12.71 2.16 -10.07
C GLY A 83 12.69 0.99 -9.09
N LYS A 84 13.47 1.05 -8.00
CA LYS A 84 13.44 0.04 -6.93
C LYS A 84 12.09 0.03 -6.20
N MET A 85 11.54 1.21 -5.89
CA MET A 85 10.25 1.35 -5.23
C MET A 85 9.12 0.76 -6.09
N LEU A 86 9.07 1.07 -7.39
CA LEU A 86 8.11 0.50 -8.34
C LEU A 86 8.15 -1.03 -8.36
N LYS A 87 9.35 -1.60 -8.49
CA LYS A 87 9.52 -3.06 -8.47
C LYS A 87 9.03 -3.68 -7.16
N ALA A 88 9.31 -3.03 -6.03
CA ALA A 88 8.85 -3.50 -4.72
C ALA A 88 7.32 -3.43 -4.58
N GLN A 89 6.68 -2.34 -5.05
CA GLN A 89 5.22 -2.22 -5.00
C GLN A 89 4.52 -3.21 -5.94
N SER A 90 5.02 -3.39 -7.18
CA SER A 90 4.50 -4.39 -8.12
C SER A 90 4.56 -5.81 -7.53
N LEU A 91 5.67 -6.19 -6.88
CA LEU A 91 5.77 -7.48 -6.19
C LEU A 91 4.76 -7.60 -5.04
N LYS A 92 4.59 -6.53 -4.25
CA LYS A 92 3.62 -6.49 -3.14
C LYS A 92 2.19 -6.63 -3.65
N ILE A 93 1.83 -5.93 -4.73
CA ILE A 93 0.51 -6.01 -5.37
C ILE A 93 0.25 -7.44 -5.85
N ASN A 94 1.19 -8.04 -6.59
CA ASN A 94 1.07 -9.41 -7.06
C ASN A 94 0.84 -10.42 -5.93
N HIS A 95 1.60 -10.33 -4.83
CA HIS A 95 1.39 -11.16 -3.64
C HIS A 95 0.01 -10.97 -3.02
N LEU A 96 -0.47 -9.71 -2.90
CA LEU A 96 -1.79 -9.42 -2.34
C LEU A 96 -2.92 -9.95 -3.24
N LEU A 97 -2.79 -9.82 -4.56
CA LEU A 97 -3.76 -10.36 -5.52
C LEU A 97 -3.81 -11.89 -5.50
N GLN A 98 -2.67 -12.54 -5.31
CA GLN A 98 -2.61 -14.00 -5.14
C GLN A 98 -3.28 -14.43 -3.84
N ALA A 99 -2.95 -13.79 -2.71
CA ALA A 99 -3.57 -14.10 -1.42
C ALA A 99 -5.09 -13.88 -1.44
N LEU A 100 -5.56 -12.82 -2.10
CA LEU A 100 -7.00 -12.58 -2.28
C LEU A 100 -7.65 -13.62 -3.21
N SER A 101 -6.93 -14.09 -4.24
CA SER A 101 -7.41 -15.19 -5.10
C SER A 101 -7.59 -16.49 -4.33
N GLU A 102 -6.67 -16.82 -3.43
CA GLU A 102 -6.74 -18.00 -2.56
C GLU A 102 -7.94 -17.95 -1.60
N GLN A 103 -8.40 -16.74 -1.26
CA GLN A 103 -9.63 -16.49 -0.47
C GLN A 103 -10.92 -16.49 -1.33
N GLY A 104 -10.81 -16.84 -2.61
CA GLY A 104 -11.92 -16.98 -3.54
C GLY A 104 -12.41 -15.68 -4.18
N PHE A 105 -11.61 -14.60 -4.17
CA PHE A 105 -11.91 -13.38 -4.92
C PHE A 105 -11.37 -13.47 -6.35
N ASN A 106 -12.09 -12.91 -7.33
CA ASN A 106 -11.61 -12.87 -8.71
C ASN A 106 -10.63 -11.71 -8.90
N THR A 107 -9.32 -12.00 -8.88
CA THR A 107 -8.25 -11.02 -9.08
C THR A 107 -7.59 -11.09 -10.45
N SER A 108 -8.06 -11.99 -11.33
CA SER A 108 -7.39 -12.30 -12.61
C SER A 108 -7.26 -11.12 -13.58
N ALA A 109 -8.29 -10.26 -13.65
CA ALA A 109 -8.27 -9.05 -14.47
C ALA A 109 -7.26 -8.03 -13.94
N ILE A 110 -7.28 -7.79 -12.63
CA ILE A 110 -6.38 -6.84 -11.95
C ILE A 110 -4.93 -7.31 -12.06
N ALA A 111 -4.66 -8.60 -11.89
CA ALA A 111 -3.31 -9.16 -12.04
C ALA A 111 -2.77 -9.05 -13.48
N ARG A 112 -3.65 -9.17 -14.48
CA ARG A 112 -3.27 -8.94 -15.88
C ARG A 112 -2.94 -7.47 -16.13
N GLN A 113 -3.80 -6.57 -15.63
CA GLN A 113 -3.62 -5.13 -15.77
C GLN A 113 -2.34 -4.65 -15.05
N GLU A 114 -2.06 -5.16 -13.85
CA GLU A 114 -0.82 -4.89 -13.10
C GLU A 114 0.41 -5.28 -13.92
N LYS A 115 0.38 -6.47 -14.55
CA LYS A 115 1.50 -6.94 -15.36
C LYS A 115 1.75 -6.05 -16.57
N GLU A 116 0.69 -5.59 -17.23
CA GLU A 116 0.78 -4.65 -18.36
C GLU A 116 1.32 -3.28 -17.92
N ILE A 117 0.86 -2.77 -16.77
CA ILE A 117 1.35 -1.53 -16.16
C ILE A 117 2.84 -1.67 -15.82
N ALA A 118 3.24 -2.73 -15.10
CA ALA A 118 4.62 -2.98 -14.71
C ALA A 118 5.55 -3.10 -15.91
N GLN A 119 5.11 -3.72 -17.01
CA GLN A 119 5.86 -3.76 -18.27
C GLN A 119 6.05 -2.37 -18.87
N THR A 120 4.98 -1.58 -18.94
CA THR A 120 5.00 -0.24 -19.52
C THR A 120 5.85 0.72 -18.67
N LEU A 121 5.79 0.61 -17.35
CA LEU A 121 6.66 1.34 -16.42
C LEU A 121 8.11 0.91 -16.52
N GLY A 122 8.39 -0.38 -16.74
CA GLY A 122 9.75 -0.87 -16.99
C GLY A 122 10.35 -0.26 -18.27
N GLN A 123 9.55 -0.15 -19.33
CA GLN A 123 9.96 0.54 -20.56
C GLN A 123 10.23 2.02 -20.31
N GLN A 124 9.33 2.73 -19.62
CA GLN A 124 9.54 4.14 -19.25
C GLN A 124 10.80 4.33 -18.40
N GLY A 125 11.03 3.46 -17.42
CA GLY A 125 12.24 3.49 -16.61
C GLY A 125 13.51 3.33 -17.44
N THR A 126 13.48 2.47 -18.47
CA THR A 126 14.61 2.31 -19.39
C THR A 126 14.86 3.58 -20.19
N LEU A 127 13.80 4.19 -20.74
CA LEU A 127 13.89 5.43 -21.51
C LEU A 127 14.39 6.61 -20.67
N VAL A 128 13.94 6.74 -19.42
CA VAL A 128 14.45 7.77 -18.49
C VAL A 128 15.93 7.56 -18.18
N GLY A 129 16.35 6.31 -17.97
CA GLY A 129 17.77 5.98 -17.78
C GLY A 129 18.63 6.36 -19.01
N GLU A 130 18.09 6.15 -20.21
CA GLU A 130 18.73 6.59 -21.45
C GLU A 130 18.83 8.12 -21.53
N ILE A 131 17.78 8.86 -21.18
CA ILE A 131 17.81 10.34 -21.11
C ILE A 131 18.91 10.82 -20.15
N LEU A 132 19.01 10.23 -18.95
CA LEU A 132 20.03 10.62 -17.97
C LEU A 132 21.46 10.38 -18.51
N THR A 133 21.65 9.26 -19.21
CA THR A 133 22.93 8.93 -19.87
C THR A 133 23.24 9.93 -20.99
N LEU A 134 22.26 10.26 -21.83
CA LEU A 134 22.42 11.25 -22.91
C LEU A 134 22.75 12.62 -22.35
N ARG A 135 22.05 13.07 -21.30
CA ARG A 135 22.33 14.37 -20.64
C ARG A 135 23.75 14.44 -20.08
N ALA A 136 24.25 13.36 -19.48
CA ALA A 136 25.63 13.30 -19.00
C ALA A 136 26.64 13.42 -20.16
N GLN A 137 26.41 12.70 -21.27
CA GLN A 137 27.25 12.77 -22.47
C GLN A 137 27.21 14.17 -23.11
N GLN A 138 26.02 14.76 -23.25
CA GLN A 138 25.82 16.11 -23.77
C GLN A 138 26.56 17.15 -22.93
N GLN A 139 26.47 17.07 -21.59
CA GLN A 139 27.14 18.01 -20.69
C GLN A 139 28.67 17.91 -20.83
N GLN A 140 29.21 16.70 -20.88
CA GLN A 140 30.66 16.50 -21.05
C GLN A 140 31.12 17.02 -22.41
N LEU A 141 30.43 16.67 -23.49
CA LEU A 141 30.81 17.05 -24.85
C LEU A 141 30.64 18.55 -25.09
N SER A 142 29.55 19.16 -24.62
CA SER A 142 29.32 20.61 -24.66
C SER A 142 30.46 21.36 -23.96
N ARG A 143 30.90 20.88 -22.80
CA ARG A 143 32.03 21.47 -22.07
C ARG A 143 33.34 21.39 -22.87
N GLN A 144 33.67 20.22 -23.41
CA GLN A 144 34.88 20.04 -24.23
C GLN A 144 34.88 20.96 -25.47
N ILE A 145 33.74 21.05 -26.15
CA ILE A 145 33.57 21.94 -27.32
C ILE A 145 33.70 23.41 -26.92
N ALA A 146 33.07 23.81 -25.80
CA ALA A 146 33.15 25.18 -25.29
C ALA A 146 34.57 25.57 -24.87
N GLU A 147 35.33 24.65 -24.25
CA GLU A 147 36.73 24.82 -23.90
C GLU A 147 37.62 24.94 -25.16
N ALA A 148 37.35 24.16 -26.21
CA ALA A 148 38.05 24.28 -27.49
C ALA A 148 37.80 25.64 -28.17
N ALA A 149 36.56 26.12 -28.16
CA ALA A 149 36.21 27.44 -28.68
C ALA A 149 36.85 28.59 -27.86
N GLU A 150 36.93 28.44 -26.53
CA GLU A 150 37.68 29.37 -25.66
C GLU A 150 39.17 29.38 -26.00
N SER A 151 39.76 28.21 -26.27
CA SER A 151 41.17 28.08 -26.67
C SER A 151 41.44 28.84 -27.97
N ILE A 152 40.59 28.68 -29.00
CA ILE A 152 40.72 29.46 -30.25
C ILE A 152 40.65 30.96 -29.96
N ALA A 153 39.70 31.40 -29.12
CA ALA A 153 39.56 32.80 -28.77
C ALA A 153 40.80 33.36 -28.05
N ALA A 154 41.38 32.59 -27.13
CA ALA A 154 42.60 32.96 -26.40
C ALA A 154 43.82 33.04 -27.34
N GLN A 155 43.99 32.07 -28.22
CA GLN A 155 45.07 32.06 -29.22
C GLN A 155 44.97 33.24 -30.18
N ALA A 156 43.76 33.50 -30.69
CA ALA A 156 43.50 34.65 -31.53
C ALA A 156 43.78 35.97 -30.80
N HIS A 157 43.41 36.08 -29.52
CA HIS A 157 43.74 37.26 -28.70
C HIS A 157 45.25 37.45 -28.53
N GLY A 158 45.99 36.37 -28.23
CA GLY A 158 47.46 36.42 -28.12
C GLY A 158 48.12 36.86 -29.42
N GLN A 159 47.68 36.33 -30.56
CA GLN A 159 48.18 36.74 -31.88
C GLN A 159 47.83 38.20 -32.22
N ALA A 160 46.62 38.66 -31.89
CA ALA A 160 46.26 40.06 -32.05
C ALA A 160 47.16 40.99 -31.20
N ASN A 161 47.47 40.61 -29.97
CA ASN A 161 48.36 41.38 -29.09
C ASN A 161 49.81 41.41 -29.61
N ASN A 162 50.32 40.28 -30.12
CA ASN A 162 51.65 40.21 -30.73
C ASN A 162 51.72 41.11 -31.98
N ALA A 163 50.70 41.06 -32.82
CA ALA A 163 50.60 41.90 -34.01
C ALA A 163 50.44 43.38 -33.67
N ALA A 164 49.65 43.73 -32.66
CA ALA A 164 49.54 45.11 -32.17
C ALA A 164 50.86 45.64 -31.58
N THR A 165 51.64 44.77 -30.92
CA THR A 165 52.98 45.12 -30.43
C THR A 165 53.96 45.32 -31.59
N SER A 166 53.91 44.46 -32.61
CA SER A 166 54.66 44.61 -33.87
C SER A 166 54.31 45.93 -34.56
N ALA A 167 53.01 46.21 -34.71
CA ALA A 167 52.49 47.46 -35.27
C ALA A 167 53.01 48.69 -34.50
N GLY A 168 52.97 48.66 -33.16
CA GLY A 168 53.49 49.74 -32.33
C GLY A 168 55.00 49.96 -32.49
N ALA A 169 55.77 48.88 -32.64
CA ALA A 169 57.21 48.96 -32.93
C ALA A 169 57.49 49.53 -34.33
N THR A 170 56.75 49.09 -35.35
CA THR A 170 56.81 49.64 -36.71
C THR A 170 56.47 51.14 -36.70
N GLN A 171 55.42 51.53 -35.96
CA GLN A 171 55.02 52.92 -35.79
C GLN A 171 56.11 53.77 -35.14
N ALA A 172 56.75 53.28 -34.08
CA ALA A 172 57.89 53.97 -33.45
C ALA A 172 59.07 54.11 -34.42
N GLY A 173 59.41 53.04 -35.15
CA GLY A 173 60.48 53.06 -36.14
C GLY A 173 60.23 54.00 -37.32
N ILE A 174 58.96 54.25 -37.69
CA ILE A 174 58.61 55.25 -38.71
C ILE A 174 59.07 56.65 -38.28
N TYR A 175 58.91 57.02 -37.00
CA TYR A 175 59.39 58.31 -36.50
C TYR A 175 60.91 58.45 -36.64
N ASP A 176 61.66 57.42 -36.25
CA ASP A 176 63.13 57.39 -36.39
C ASP A 176 63.58 57.52 -37.85
N LEU A 177 62.86 56.88 -38.78
CA LEU A 177 63.14 56.92 -40.22
C LEU A 177 62.87 58.30 -40.82
N ILE A 178 61.78 58.97 -40.40
CA ILE A 178 61.46 60.34 -40.80
C ILE A 178 62.52 61.31 -40.30
N GLU A 179 62.90 61.22 -39.01
CA GLU A 179 63.94 62.07 -38.41
C GLU A 179 65.31 61.86 -39.09
N SER A 180 65.62 60.63 -39.48
CA SER A 180 66.85 60.28 -40.20
C SER A 180 66.83 60.63 -41.70
N GLY A 181 65.77 61.27 -42.21
CA GLY A 181 65.64 61.66 -43.62
C GLY A 181 65.45 60.50 -44.60
N LYS A 182 65.02 59.33 -44.13
CA LYS A 182 64.83 58.12 -44.95
C LYS A 182 63.37 57.94 -45.39
N GLY A 183 62.82 58.93 -46.11
CA GLY A 183 61.41 58.98 -46.53
C GLY A 183 60.90 57.69 -47.17
N ASP A 184 61.61 57.14 -48.18
CA ASP A 184 61.21 55.91 -48.88
C ASP A 184 61.16 54.65 -48.00
N GLN A 185 61.87 54.64 -46.86
CA GLN A 185 61.80 53.54 -45.89
C GLN A 185 60.63 53.74 -44.93
N ALA A 186 60.33 54.99 -44.56
CA ALA A 186 59.17 55.33 -43.75
C ALA A 186 57.86 55.01 -44.50
N GLU A 187 57.80 55.30 -45.81
CA GLU A 187 56.65 54.95 -46.67
C GLU A 187 56.41 53.43 -46.71
N ARG A 188 57.45 52.64 -46.96
CA ARG A 188 57.34 51.16 -46.93
C ARG A 188 56.96 50.60 -45.56
N ALA A 189 57.39 51.25 -44.48
CA ALA A 189 57.00 50.87 -43.14
C ALA A 189 55.53 51.21 -42.84
N LEU A 190 55.01 52.31 -43.39
CA LEU A 190 53.58 52.65 -43.34
C LEU A 190 52.74 51.63 -44.11
N ASP A 191 53.17 51.25 -45.33
CA ASP A 191 52.48 50.23 -46.12
C ASP A 191 52.40 48.90 -45.35
N ARG A 192 53.52 48.46 -44.76
CA ARG A 192 53.56 47.26 -43.91
C ARG A 192 52.63 47.37 -42.70
N LEU A 193 52.64 48.52 -42.02
CA LEU A 193 51.81 48.75 -40.84
C LEU A 193 50.32 48.59 -41.19
N ILE A 194 49.88 49.18 -42.30
CA ILE A 194 48.47 49.16 -42.73
C ILE A 194 48.09 47.79 -43.28
N ASP A 195 48.83 47.30 -44.26
CA ASP A 195 48.41 46.14 -45.06
C ASP A 195 48.67 44.80 -44.37
N ILE A 196 49.63 44.75 -43.43
CA ILE A 196 50.04 43.51 -42.77
C ILE A 196 49.66 43.55 -41.29
N ASP A 197 50.28 44.45 -40.51
CA ASP A 197 50.17 44.39 -39.06
C ASP A 197 48.73 44.69 -38.57
N LEU A 198 48.13 45.80 -39.01
CA LEU A 198 46.77 46.19 -38.60
C LEU A 198 45.69 45.27 -39.18
N GLU A 199 45.85 44.83 -40.43
CA GLU A 199 44.93 43.88 -41.05
C GLU A 199 44.95 42.53 -40.31
N TYR A 200 46.12 42.02 -39.92
CA TYR A 200 46.23 40.78 -39.15
C TYR A 200 45.61 40.92 -37.74
N VAL A 201 45.74 42.07 -37.07
CA VAL A 201 45.03 42.37 -35.81
C VAL A 201 43.51 42.26 -36.00
N ASN A 202 42.96 42.84 -37.07
CA ASN A 202 41.53 42.74 -37.37
C ASN A 202 41.10 41.30 -37.61
N GLN A 203 41.85 40.55 -38.41
CA GLN A 203 41.56 39.13 -38.71
C GLN A 203 41.54 38.27 -37.44
N MET A 204 42.48 38.49 -36.52
CA MET A 204 42.54 37.78 -35.25
C MET A 204 41.38 38.17 -34.32
N ASN A 205 40.99 39.45 -34.28
CA ASN A 205 39.81 39.88 -33.52
C ASN A 205 38.51 39.28 -34.07
N GLU A 206 38.35 39.22 -35.39
CA GLU A 206 37.20 38.54 -36.01
C GLU A 206 37.17 37.05 -35.70
N LEU A 207 38.34 36.37 -35.75
CA LEU A 207 38.45 34.97 -35.38
C LEU A 207 38.02 34.74 -33.92
N ARG A 208 38.50 35.60 -33.00
CA ARG A 208 38.13 35.58 -31.58
C ARG A 208 36.62 35.75 -31.36
N VAL A 209 36.01 36.74 -32.00
CA VAL A 209 34.56 37.00 -31.86
C VAL A 209 33.74 35.84 -32.37
N ASN A 210 34.10 35.25 -33.52
CA ASN A 210 33.39 34.09 -34.05
C ASN A 210 33.52 32.86 -33.15
N ALA A 211 34.69 32.64 -32.54
CA ALA A 211 34.91 31.55 -31.60
C ALA A 211 34.07 31.72 -30.32
N LEU A 212 34.00 32.94 -29.76
CA LEU A 212 33.16 33.24 -28.60
C LEU A 212 31.67 33.11 -28.91
N ARG A 213 31.23 33.53 -30.10
CA ARG A 213 29.84 33.35 -30.55
C ARG A 213 29.49 31.87 -30.69
N PHE A 214 30.40 31.08 -31.23
CA PHE A 214 30.23 29.63 -31.31
C PHE A 214 30.10 29.00 -29.91
N LYS A 215 31.01 29.35 -28.98
CA LYS A 215 30.93 28.92 -27.58
C LYS A 215 29.58 29.26 -26.96
N GLN A 216 29.10 30.49 -27.15
CA GLN A 216 27.81 30.92 -26.60
C GLN A 216 26.66 30.05 -27.13
N LEU A 217 26.60 29.78 -28.43
CA LEU A 217 25.57 28.93 -29.03
C LEU A 217 25.61 27.49 -28.49
N ILE A 218 26.80 26.93 -28.27
CA ILE A 218 26.97 25.58 -27.68
C ILE A 218 26.47 25.53 -26.24
N VAL A 219 26.71 26.57 -25.45
CA VAL A 219 26.24 26.64 -24.06
C VAL A 219 24.71 26.79 -24.02
N THR A 220 24.14 27.62 -24.89
CA THR A 220 22.68 27.84 -24.94
C THR A 220 21.92 26.69 -25.59
N LEU A 221 22.59 25.77 -26.30
CA LEU A 221 21.95 24.62 -26.95
C LEU A 221 21.20 23.72 -25.95
N LYS A 222 21.64 23.68 -24.69
CA LYS A 222 20.95 22.98 -23.60
C LYS A 222 19.56 23.55 -23.30
N ASP A 223 19.39 24.86 -23.48
CA ASP A 223 18.17 25.59 -23.13
C ASP A 223 17.19 25.66 -24.32
N ALA A 224 17.60 25.21 -25.50
CA ALA A 224 16.75 25.12 -26.69
C ALA A 224 15.56 24.18 -26.41
N GLN A 225 14.34 24.75 -26.38
CA GLN A 225 13.13 23.98 -26.08
C GLN A 225 12.52 23.45 -27.37
N GLY A 226 12.98 22.27 -27.79
CA GLY A 226 12.36 21.50 -28.88
C GLY A 226 13.22 21.38 -30.15
N LEU A 227 12.70 20.63 -31.13
CA LEU A 227 13.44 20.31 -32.35
C LEU A 227 13.71 21.53 -33.26
N SER A 228 12.78 22.48 -33.34
CA SER A 228 12.91 23.65 -34.22
C SER A 228 14.09 24.55 -33.81
N ASP A 229 14.28 24.75 -32.51
CA ASP A 229 15.39 25.56 -31.99
C ASP A 229 16.75 24.88 -32.20
N ALA A 230 16.76 23.53 -32.20
CA ALA A 230 17.98 22.75 -32.43
C ALA A 230 18.42 22.78 -33.91
N GLU A 231 17.50 22.80 -34.87
CA GLU A 231 17.82 22.91 -36.30
C GLU A 231 18.35 24.30 -36.67
N ASP A 232 17.71 25.37 -36.20
CA ASP A 232 18.18 26.74 -36.40
C ASP A 232 19.57 26.96 -35.78
N THR A 233 19.82 26.33 -34.64
CA THR A 233 21.12 26.41 -33.97
C THR A 233 22.19 25.60 -34.71
N ASP A 234 21.85 24.43 -35.25
CA ASP A 234 22.75 23.59 -36.09
C ASP A 234 23.23 24.37 -37.32
N GLU A 235 22.34 25.07 -38.03
CA GLU A 235 22.71 25.86 -39.20
C GLU A 235 23.69 27.00 -38.83
N LYS A 236 23.41 27.74 -37.74
CA LYS A 236 24.28 28.82 -37.25
C LYS A 236 25.66 28.29 -36.83
N LEU A 237 25.71 27.15 -36.14
CA LEU A 237 26.95 26.50 -35.74
C LEU A 237 27.76 26.07 -36.97
N ASN A 238 27.12 25.45 -37.97
CA ASN A 238 27.77 25.04 -39.21
C ASN A 238 28.40 26.22 -39.97
N GLN A 239 27.67 27.35 -40.06
CA GLN A 239 28.19 28.57 -40.68
C GLN A 239 29.43 29.09 -39.95
N LEU A 240 29.39 29.12 -38.61
CA LEU A 240 30.54 29.56 -37.80
C LEU A 240 31.74 28.64 -37.96
N VAL A 241 31.55 27.32 -37.95
CA VAL A 241 32.64 26.35 -38.19
C VAL A 241 33.30 26.57 -39.55
N LYS A 242 32.51 26.77 -40.61
CA LYS A 242 33.04 27.10 -41.95
C LYS A 242 33.82 28.41 -41.97
N ILE A 243 33.41 29.41 -41.20
CA ILE A 243 34.13 30.67 -41.07
C ILE A 243 35.45 30.46 -40.32
N LEU A 244 35.42 29.78 -39.17
CA LEU A 244 36.61 29.50 -38.36
C LEU A 244 37.63 28.67 -39.13
N SER A 245 37.20 27.62 -39.83
CA SER A 245 38.07 26.77 -40.65
C SER A 245 38.75 27.55 -41.80
N ARG A 246 38.00 28.38 -42.53
CA ARG A 246 38.61 29.22 -43.58
C ARG A 246 39.60 30.24 -43.04
N ARG A 247 39.34 30.80 -41.85
CA ARG A 247 40.23 31.77 -41.20
C ARG A 247 41.47 31.11 -40.60
N GLN A 248 41.35 29.90 -40.08
CA GLN A 248 42.47 29.12 -39.57
C GLN A 248 43.57 28.93 -40.63
N GLN A 249 43.20 28.71 -41.89
CA GLN A 249 44.18 28.54 -42.98
C GLN A 249 45.00 29.80 -43.28
N ARG A 250 44.51 30.99 -42.88
CA ARG A 250 45.15 32.29 -43.14
C ARG A 250 46.05 32.77 -41.99
N ILE A 251 46.13 32.02 -40.89
CA ILE A 251 46.96 32.38 -39.73
C ILE A 251 48.43 32.28 -40.10
N GLU A 252 49.22 33.33 -39.87
CA GLU A 252 50.62 33.37 -40.29
C GLU A 252 51.50 32.39 -39.50
N ASP A 253 51.40 32.40 -38.17
CA ASP A 253 52.18 31.54 -37.26
C ASP A 253 51.80 30.05 -37.44
N PRO A 254 52.72 29.17 -37.91
CA PRO A 254 52.45 27.75 -38.11
C PRO A 254 52.06 27.01 -36.84
N THR A 255 52.60 27.40 -35.70
CA THR A 255 52.35 26.75 -34.41
C THR A 255 50.93 27.03 -33.95
N VAL A 256 50.53 28.31 -34.01
CA VAL A 256 49.16 28.70 -33.65
C VAL A 256 48.15 28.17 -34.68
N ARG A 257 48.52 28.15 -35.96
CA ARG A 257 47.72 27.52 -37.01
C ARG A 257 47.42 26.04 -36.71
N ALA A 258 48.42 25.28 -36.25
CA ALA A 258 48.25 23.89 -35.86
C ALA A 258 47.37 23.74 -34.60
N GLN A 259 47.62 24.53 -33.55
CA GLN A 259 46.83 24.48 -32.32
C GLN A 259 45.34 24.80 -32.55
N ILE A 260 45.04 25.76 -33.42
CA ILE A 260 43.66 26.09 -33.80
C ILE A 260 43.05 25.00 -34.69
N ALA A 261 43.85 24.31 -35.50
CA ALA A 261 43.35 23.15 -36.25
C ALA A 261 42.91 22.01 -35.32
N ASP A 262 43.72 21.71 -34.29
CA ASP A 262 43.40 20.68 -33.29
C ASP A 262 42.12 21.06 -32.49
N ALA A 263 42.00 22.33 -32.10
CA ALA A 263 40.79 22.82 -31.44
C ALA A 263 39.55 22.76 -32.37
N LEU A 264 39.74 23.00 -33.66
CA LEU A 264 38.67 22.88 -34.67
C LEU A 264 38.19 21.44 -34.84
N GLU A 265 39.06 20.44 -34.70
CA GLU A 265 38.65 19.04 -34.70
C GLU A 265 37.68 18.74 -33.55
N THR A 266 37.95 19.27 -32.36
CA THR A 266 37.03 19.15 -31.21
C THR A 266 35.73 19.92 -31.46
N ILE A 267 35.81 21.13 -31.99
CA ILE A 267 34.63 21.94 -32.35
C ILE A 267 33.71 21.21 -33.33
N ASN A 268 34.25 20.49 -34.32
CA ASN A 268 33.47 19.74 -35.31
C ASN A 268 32.59 18.65 -34.69
N GLN A 269 32.88 18.20 -33.47
CA GLN A 269 32.05 17.26 -32.72
C GLN A 269 30.70 17.86 -32.26
N TYR A 270 30.45 19.15 -32.51
CA TYR A 270 29.14 19.77 -32.27
C TYR A 270 28.01 19.06 -33.01
N THR A 271 28.30 18.48 -34.18
CA THR A 271 27.34 17.67 -34.95
C THR A 271 26.86 16.48 -34.12
N THR A 272 27.78 15.75 -33.49
CA THR A 272 27.48 14.69 -32.53
C THR A 272 26.65 15.23 -31.37
N LEU A 273 27.01 16.37 -30.78
CA LEU A 273 26.23 16.99 -29.71
C LEU A 273 24.77 17.27 -30.13
N VAL A 274 24.56 17.84 -31.32
CA VAL A 274 23.22 18.05 -31.90
C VAL A 274 22.47 16.73 -32.08
N THR A 275 23.13 15.67 -32.54
CA THR A 275 22.48 14.35 -32.65
C THR A 275 22.04 13.78 -31.31
N LEU A 276 22.82 14.00 -30.23
CA LEU A 276 22.44 13.59 -28.88
C LEU A 276 21.21 14.35 -28.37
N PHE A 277 21.10 15.65 -28.65
CA PHE A 277 19.90 16.44 -28.33
C PHE A 277 18.68 15.98 -29.12
N ARG A 278 18.82 15.71 -30.42
CA ARG A 278 17.73 15.14 -31.24
C ARG A 278 17.24 13.80 -30.69
N LYS A 279 18.18 12.93 -30.28
CA LYS A 279 17.86 11.63 -29.69
C LYS A 279 17.12 11.77 -28.37
N GLU A 280 17.57 12.67 -27.48
CA GLU A 280 16.87 12.93 -26.22
C GLU A 280 15.44 13.44 -26.45
N ASN A 281 15.25 14.40 -27.36
CA ASN A 281 13.93 14.93 -27.69
C ASN A 281 12.99 13.85 -28.24
N ALA A 282 13.48 12.99 -29.14
CA ALA A 282 12.69 11.87 -29.64
C ALA A 282 12.25 10.91 -28.52
N ILE A 283 13.12 10.64 -27.53
CA ILE A 283 12.78 9.82 -26.37
C ILE A 283 11.77 10.54 -25.47
N ARG A 284 11.88 11.86 -25.27
CA ARG A 284 10.88 12.64 -24.52
C ARG A 284 9.50 12.58 -25.15
N ASP A 285 9.40 12.69 -26.47
CA ASP A 285 8.12 12.58 -27.20
C ASP A 285 7.49 11.18 -27.02
N GLN A 286 8.33 10.14 -27.08
CA GLN A 286 7.90 8.77 -26.77
C GLN A 286 7.41 8.63 -25.33
N LEU A 287 8.14 9.19 -24.36
CA LEU A 287 7.76 9.20 -22.95
C LEU A 287 6.43 9.93 -22.72
N GLN A 288 6.21 11.09 -23.34
CA GLN A 288 4.93 11.81 -23.22
C GLN A 288 3.75 10.97 -23.72
N THR A 289 3.93 10.26 -24.84
CA THR A 289 2.92 9.35 -25.39
C THR A 289 2.64 8.19 -24.42
N LEU A 290 3.69 7.60 -23.85
CA LEU A 290 3.57 6.52 -22.87
C LEU A 290 2.92 6.99 -21.56
N MET A 291 3.21 8.20 -21.09
CA MET A 291 2.60 8.78 -19.90
C MET A 291 1.09 8.98 -20.08
N ALA A 292 0.66 9.51 -21.23
CA ALA A 292 -0.75 9.71 -21.54
C ALA A 292 -1.52 8.38 -21.51
N ASN A 293 -0.94 7.34 -22.12
CA ASN A 293 -1.52 5.99 -22.12
C ASN A 293 -1.56 5.39 -20.70
N ASN A 294 -0.51 5.60 -19.90
CA ASN A 294 -0.43 5.10 -18.53
C ASN A 294 -1.51 5.68 -17.61
N LEU A 295 -1.83 6.98 -17.74
CA LEU A 295 -2.85 7.61 -16.89
C LEU A 295 -4.21 6.91 -17.04
N PHE A 296 -4.55 6.53 -18.28
CA PHE A 296 -5.75 5.75 -18.56
C PHE A 296 -5.69 4.35 -17.95
N GLN A 297 -4.57 3.64 -18.11
CA GLN A 297 -4.38 2.31 -17.51
C GLN A 297 -4.49 2.35 -15.99
N PHE A 298 -3.89 3.35 -15.34
CA PHE A 298 -3.94 3.52 -13.89
C PHE A 298 -5.33 3.88 -13.38
N THR A 299 -6.09 4.69 -14.11
CA THR A 299 -7.48 5.02 -13.72
C THR A 299 -8.35 3.77 -13.77
N ARG A 300 -8.20 2.96 -14.81
CA ARG A 300 -8.90 1.67 -14.92
C ARG A 300 -8.47 0.73 -13.79
N PHE A 301 -7.17 0.55 -13.57
CA PHE A 301 -6.63 -0.28 -12.51
C PHE A 301 -7.14 0.14 -11.12
N SER A 302 -7.09 1.43 -10.81
CA SER A 302 -7.61 1.98 -9.55
C SER A 302 -9.10 1.69 -9.40
N THR A 303 -9.87 1.78 -10.48
CA THR A 303 -11.31 1.49 -10.45
C THR A 303 -11.56 0.01 -10.17
N GLU A 304 -10.83 -0.90 -10.81
CA GLU A 304 -10.95 -2.35 -10.57
C GLU A 304 -10.52 -2.72 -9.14
N VAL A 305 -9.44 -2.10 -8.62
CA VAL A 305 -9.02 -2.26 -7.22
C VAL A 305 -10.11 -1.77 -6.25
N SER A 306 -10.70 -0.60 -6.48
CA SER A 306 -11.80 -0.09 -5.65
C SER A 306 -13.04 -1.00 -5.70
N GLN A 307 -13.37 -1.55 -6.87
CA GLN A 307 -14.47 -2.52 -6.99
C GLN A 307 -14.19 -3.81 -6.21
N LEU A 308 -12.94 -4.30 -6.24
CA LEU A 308 -12.53 -5.46 -5.44
C LEU A 308 -12.60 -5.16 -3.94
N VAL A 309 -12.12 -4.00 -3.50
CA VAL A 309 -12.22 -3.56 -2.09
C VAL A 309 -13.69 -3.51 -1.65
N ASN A 310 -14.57 -2.90 -2.42
CA ASN A 310 -16.01 -2.85 -2.14
C ASN A 310 -16.65 -4.25 -2.10
N ALA A 311 -16.21 -5.17 -2.97
CA ALA A 311 -16.69 -6.55 -2.96
C ALA A 311 -16.21 -7.30 -1.70
N ILE A 312 -14.99 -7.04 -1.24
CA ILE A 312 -14.44 -7.58 0.01
C ILE A 312 -15.25 -7.03 1.20
N GLU A 313 -15.48 -5.72 1.26
CA GLU A 313 -16.29 -5.07 2.31
C GLU A 313 -17.70 -5.66 2.38
N LYS A 314 -18.41 -5.74 1.25
CA LYS A 314 -19.77 -6.29 1.18
C LYS A 314 -19.82 -7.76 1.59
N ARG A 315 -18.84 -8.57 1.17
CA ARG A 315 -18.74 -9.98 1.60
C ARG A 315 -18.44 -10.08 3.10
N ASN A 316 -17.65 -9.15 3.63
CA ASN A 316 -17.31 -9.10 5.03
C ASN A 316 -18.52 -8.72 5.90
N GLU A 317 -19.27 -7.68 5.52
CA GLU A 317 -20.53 -7.29 6.16
C GLU A 317 -21.56 -8.43 6.15
N ALA A 318 -21.72 -9.12 5.01
CA ALA A 318 -22.62 -10.27 4.93
C ALA A 318 -22.17 -11.43 5.83
N GLY A 319 -20.85 -11.63 6.00
CA GLY A 319 -20.27 -12.58 6.94
C GLY A 319 -20.56 -12.22 8.39
N LEU A 320 -20.35 -10.94 8.76
CA LEU A 320 -20.67 -10.41 10.09
C LEU A 320 -22.16 -10.51 10.41
N ALA A 321 -23.05 -10.17 9.47
CA ALA A 321 -24.49 -10.27 9.66
C ALA A 321 -24.94 -11.73 9.88
N ARG A 322 -24.32 -12.69 9.20
CA ARG A 322 -24.58 -14.12 9.44
C ARG A 322 -24.10 -14.56 10.82
N LEU A 323 -22.95 -14.06 11.28
CA LEU A 323 -22.42 -14.30 12.63
C LEU A 323 -23.36 -13.74 13.71
N THR A 324 -23.83 -12.50 13.57
CA THR A 324 -24.74 -11.89 14.56
C THR A 324 -26.09 -12.60 14.58
N HIS A 325 -26.67 -12.92 13.43
CA HIS A 325 -27.93 -13.65 13.37
C HIS A 325 -27.83 -15.10 13.88
N ALA A 326 -26.72 -15.80 13.59
CA ALA A 326 -26.49 -17.14 14.13
C ALA A 326 -26.29 -17.12 15.66
N SER A 327 -25.52 -16.16 16.17
CA SER A 327 -25.31 -15.95 17.60
C SER A 327 -26.62 -15.58 18.31
N GLN A 328 -27.40 -14.65 17.76
CA GLN A 328 -28.66 -14.21 18.35
C GLN A 328 -29.73 -15.32 18.34
N ARG A 329 -29.85 -16.10 17.26
CA ARG A 329 -30.75 -17.27 17.24
C ARG A 329 -30.33 -18.34 18.24
N GLY A 330 -29.03 -18.58 18.39
CA GLY A 330 -28.50 -19.49 19.40
C GLY A 330 -28.84 -19.02 20.82
N GLN A 331 -28.61 -17.75 21.13
CA GLN A 331 -28.93 -17.16 22.43
C GLN A 331 -30.44 -17.18 22.74
N ILE A 332 -31.28 -16.76 21.79
CA ILE A 332 -32.75 -16.78 21.97
C ILE A 332 -33.25 -18.22 22.14
N GLY A 333 -32.71 -19.16 21.37
CA GLY A 333 -33.02 -20.59 21.50
C GLY A 333 -32.67 -21.13 22.89
N LEU A 334 -31.51 -20.76 23.43
CA LEU A 334 -31.09 -21.12 24.79
C LEU A 334 -31.99 -20.51 25.86
N VAL A 335 -32.40 -19.25 25.71
CA VAL A 335 -33.30 -18.57 26.66
C VAL A 335 -34.68 -19.22 26.66
N ILE A 336 -35.27 -19.47 25.49
CA ILE A 336 -36.59 -20.12 25.36
C ILE A 336 -36.54 -21.53 25.97
N LEU A 337 -35.49 -22.29 25.68
CA LEU A 337 -35.31 -23.63 26.22
C LEU A 337 -35.11 -23.60 27.75
N GLY A 338 -34.36 -22.62 28.25
CA GLY A 338 -34.18 -22.40 29.69
C GLY A 338 -35.51 -22.08 30.40
N ILE A 339 -36.35 -21.23 29.81
CA ILE A 339 -37.69 -20.91 30.32
C ILE A 339 -38.57 -22.16 30.32
N LEU A 340 -38.61 -22.92 29.21
CA LEU A 340 -39.38 -24.17 29.12
C LEU A 340 -38.91 -25.20 30.15
N ALA A 341 -37.60 -25.33 30.35
CA ALA A 341 -37.04 -26.22 31.34
C ALA A 341 -37.44 -25.81 32.76
N LEU A 342 -37.36 -24.51 33.09
CA LEU A 342 -37.76 -23.97 34.38
C LEU A 342 -39.26 -24.14 34.65
N CYS A 343 -40.11 -23.88 33.65
CA CYS A 343 -41.54 -24.14 33.71
C CYS A 343 -41.84 -25.62 33.96
N SER A 344 -41.16 -26.52 33.25
CA SER A 344 -41.34 -27.96 33.42
C SER A 344 -40.91 -28.43 34.82
N LEU A 345 -39.79 -27.91 35.33
CA LEU A 345 -39.27 -28.24 36.66
C LEU A 345 -40.21 -27.74 37.77
N SER A 346 -40.71 -26.51 37.66
CA SER A 346 -41.74 -25.97 38.56
C SER A 346 -43.01 -26.83 38.54
N PHE A 347 -43.45 -27.28 37.36
CA PHE A 347 -44.63 -28.15 37.24
C PHE A 347 -44.41 -29.53 37.89
N ILE A 348 -43.23 -30.12 37.71
CA ILE A 348 -42.87 -31.41 38.34
C ILE A 348 -42.83 -31.28 39.86
N LEU A 349 -42.17 -30.24 40.39
CA LEU A 349 -42.10 -29.99 41.84
C LEU A 349 -43.48 -29.77 42.43
N TRP A 350 -44.33 -28.98 41.78
CA TRP A 350 -45.69 -28.75 42.24
C TRP A 350 -46.55 -30.02 42.22
N ARG A 351 -46.55 -30.74 41.09
CA ARG A 351 -47.43 -31.91 40.91
C ARG A 351 -46.96 -33.12 41.72
N VAL A 352 -45.65 -33.38 41.77
CA VAL A 352 -45.12 -34.59 42.41
C VAL A 352 -44.76 -34.30 43.86
N VAL A 353 -43.96 -33.29 44.16
CA VAL A 353 -43.50 -33.08 45.55
C VAL A 353 -44.61 -32.48 46.39
N TYR A 354 -45.17 -31.34 45.98
CA TYR A 354 -46.16 -30.64 46.81
C TYR A 354 -47.48 -31.41 46.93
N ARG A 355 -48.10 -31.78 45.80
CA ARG A 355 -49.41 -32.46 45.82
C ARG A 355 -49.33 -33.90 46.32
N SER A 356 -48.28 -34.66 45.99
CA SER A 356 -48.25 -36.10 46.29
C SER A 356 -47.45 -36.48 47.54
N VAL A 357 -46.57 -35.60 48.03
CA VAL A 357 -45.76 -35.85 49.24
C VAL A 357 -46.08 -34.83 50.32
N SER A 358 -45.80 -33.54 50.13
CA SER A 358 -45.85 -32.55 51.21
C SER A 358 -47.25 -32.35 51.79
N ARG A 359 -48.28 -32.23 50.95
CA ARG A 359 -49.66 -32.04 51.41
C ARG A 359 -50.21 -33.24 52.20
N PRO A 360 -50.11 -34.50 51.72
CA PRO A 360 -50.56 -35.65 52.51
C PRO A 360 -49.69 -35.91 53.75
N LEU A 361 -48.37 -35.65 53.70
CA LEU A 361 -47.52 -35.75 54.91
C LEU A 361 -47.97 -34.74 55.97
N ALA A 362 -48.18 -33.48 55.61
CA ALA A 362 -48.61 -32.44 56.54
C ALA A 362 -49.98 -32.76 57.17
N GLN A 363 -50.89 -33.34 56.39
CA GLN A 363 -52.18 -33.81 56.88
C GLN A 363 -52.04 -34.96 57.90
N GLN A 364 -51.12 -35.90 57.67
CA GLN A 364 -50.85 -36.97 58.63
C GLN A 364 -50.09 -36.49 59.88
N THR A 365 -49.11 -35.58 59.73
CA THR A 365 -48.40 -34.98 60.87
C THR A 365 -49.35 -34.18 61.77
N GLN A 366 -50.28 -33.43 61.19
CA GLN A 366 -51.32 -32.72 61.97
C GLN A 366 -52.26 -33.70 62.68
N ALA A 367 -52.62 -34.81 62.06
CA ALA A 367 -53.45 -35.84 62.70
C ALA A 367 -52.71 -36.54 63.85
N LEU A 368 -51.40 -36.79 63.70
CA LEU A 368 -50.53 -37.29 64.77
C LEU A 368 -50.38 -36.30 65.93
N GLN A 369 -50.25 -35.00 65.62
CA GLN A 369 -50.13 -33.95 66.63
C GLN A 369 -51.42 -33.83 67.47
N ARG A 370 -52.60 -33.88 66.82
CA ARG A 370 -53.89 -33.91 67.53
C ARG A 370 -54.08 -35.15 68.40
N LEU A 371 -53.58 -36.29 67.95
CA LEU A 371 -53.62 -37.54 68.72
C LEU A 371 -52.65 -37.51 69.91
N LEU A 372 -51.52 -36.81 69.79
CA LEU A 372 -50.59 -36.53 70.90
C LEU A 372 -51.19 -35.56 71.93
N GLU A 373 -52.00 -34.61 71.46
CA GLU A 373 -52.75 -33.64 72.27
C GLU A 373 -54.02 -34.24 72.94
N GLY A 374 -54.29 -35.53 72.72
CA GLY A 374 -55.31 -36.29 73.46
C GLY A 374 -56.65 -36.51 72.73
N ASP A 375 -56.78 -36.10 71.46
CA ASP A 375 -58.00 -36.34 70.67
C ASP A 375 -57.97 -37.73 70.00
N ILE A 376 -58.72 -38.68 70.58
CA ILE A 376 -58.76 -40.09 70.15
C ILE A 376 -59.99 -40.42 69.28
N ASP A 377 -60.82 -39.44 68.93
CA ASP A 377 -62.08 -39.68 68.22
C ASP A 377 -62.14 -39.10 66.81
N SER A 378 -61.19 -38.23 66.42
CA SER A 378 -61.12 -37.75 65.04
C SER A 378 -60.65 -38.84 64.05
N PRO A 379 -61.24 -38.92 62.84
CA PRO A 379 -60.82 -39.86 61.80
C PRO A 379 -59.47 -39.43 61.18
N PHE A 380 -58.55 -40.38 61.01
CA PHE A 380 -57.34 -40.14 60.23
C PHE A 380 -57.71 -39.95 58.75
N PRO A 381 -57.09 -39.00 58.04
CA PRO A 381 -57.38 -38.79 56.62
C PRO A 381 -57.04 -40.04 55.79
N GLU A 382 -57.91 -40.37 54.83
CA GLU A 382 -57.77 -41.50 53.92
C GLU A 382 -56.40 -41.46 53.21
N ALA A 383 -55.67 -42.58 53.24
CA ALA A 383 -54.35 -42.65 52.64
C ALA A 383 -54.47 -42.39 51.13
N ALA A 384 -53.97 -41.24 50.69
CA ALA A 384 -54.09 -40.72 49.32
C ALA A 384 -53.24 -41.52 48.28
N GLY A 385 -53.39 -42.85 48.25
CA GLY A 385 -52.77 -43.75 47.29
C GLY A 385 -51.25 -43.91 47.44
N VAL A 386 -50.72 -43.85 48.66
CA VAL A 386 -49.29 -44.01 49.00
C VAL A 386 -49.12 -45.13 50.03
N SER A 387 -48.29 -46.14 49.75
CA SER A 387 -48.16 -47.34 50.58
C SER A 387 -47.62 -47.08 51.99
N GLU A 388 -46.66 -46.17 52.13
CA GLU A 388 -46.00 -45.86 53.41
C GLU A 388 -46.92 -45.08 54.34
N LEU A 389 -47.70 -44.16 53.78
CA LEU A 389 -48.72 -43.40 54.53
C LEU A 389 -49.90 -44.29 54.92
N ASP A 390 -50.26 -45.27 54.09
CA ASP A 390 -51.24 -46.30 54.44
C ASP A 390 -50.72 -47.22 55.56
N THR A 391 -49.43 -47.54 55.54
CA THR A 391 -48.78 -48.34 56.59
C THR A 391 -48.74 -47.59 57.92
N ILE A 392 -48.45 -46.29 57.91
CA ILE A 392 -48.51 -45.42 59.10
C ILE A 392 -49.94 -45.34 59.61
N SER A 393 -50.93 -45.11 58.76
CA SER A 393 -52.35 -45.11 59.16
C SER A 393 -52.76 -46.42 59.83
N ARG A 394 -52.37 -47.58 59.28
CA ARG A 394 -52.67 -48.91 59.87
C ARG A 394 -51.97 -49.15 61.20
N LEU A 395 -50.69 -48.77 61.31
CA LEU A 395 -49.93 -48.87 62.57
C LEU A 395 -50.52 -47.96 63.67
N MET A 396 -51.00 -46.77 63.28
CA MET A 396 -51.64 -45.82 64.19
C MET A 396 -53.02 -46.28 64.64
N GLU A 397 -53.81 -46.90 63.77
CA GLU A 397 -55.08 -47.56 64.16
C GLU A 397 -54.84 -48.70 65.15
N ALA A 398 -53.81 -49.51 64.93
CA ALA A 398 -53.40 -50.56 65.87
C ALA A 398 -52.93 -49.99 67.22
N PHE A 399 -52.19 -48.87 67.21
CA PHE A 399 -51.79 -48.15 68.41
C PHE A 399 -52.99 -47.58 69.17
N ARG A 400 -53.93 -46.93 68.47
CA ARG A 400 -55.18 -46.43 69.03
C ARG A 400 -56.00 -47.56 69.68
N ALA A 401 -56.07 -48.72 69.04
CA ALA A 401 -56.73 -49.90 69.60
C ALA A 401 -56.05 -50.38 70.89
N ASN A 402 -54.71 -50.33 70.97
CA ASN A 402 -53.95 -50.68 72.18
C ASN A 402 -54.09 -49.63 73.30
N VAL A 403 -54.08 -48.33 72.99
CA VAL A 403 -54.32 -47.26 73.98
C VAL A 403 -55.74 -47.33 74.53
N ARG A 404 -56.74 -47.61 73.69
CA ARG A 404 -58.12 -47.85 74.15
C ARG A 404 -58.22 -49.08 75.04
N LYS A 405 -57.48 -50.16 74.75
CA LYS A 405 -57.40 -51.34 75.64
C LYS A 405 -56.71 -51.01 76.96
N LEU A 406 -55.66 -50.19 76.95
CA LEU A 406 -54.92 -49.79 78.14
C LEU A 406 -55.75 -48.84 79.04
N ASN A 407 -56.49 -47.91 78.46
CA ASN A 407 -57.40 -47.03 79.21
C ASN A 407 -58.55 -47.82 79.83
N ARG A 408 -59.13 -48.80 79.11
CA ARG A 408 -60.11 -49.73 79.70
C ARG A 408 -59.53 -50.52 80.87
N HIS A 409 -58.30 -51.04 80.73
CA HIS A 409 -57.61 -51.71 81.83
C HIS A 409 -57.27 -50.80 83.02
N ARG A 410 -57.13 -49.49 82.81
CA ARG A 410 -56.98 -48.51 83.89
C ARG A 410 -58.31 -48.15 84.57
N GLU A 411 -59.40 -48.12 83.82
CA GLU A 411 -60.76 -47.98 84.37
C GLU A 411 -61.13 -49.22 85.20
N ASP A 412 -60.77 -50.42 84.76
CA ASP A 412 -60.98 -51.68 85.51
C ASP A 412 -60.10 -51.83 86.78
N LEU A 413 -59.04 -51.02 86.92
CA LEU A 413 -58.14 -51.00 88.10
C LEU A 413 -58.43 -49.82 89.05
N ALA A 414 -59.40 -48.97 88.71
CA ALA A 414 -59.82 -47.80 89.49
C ALA A 414 -61.20 -47.99 90.17
N GLU A 415 -61.88 -49.11 89.91
CA GLU A 415 -62.88 -49.72 90.82
C GLU A 415 -62.20 -50.68 91.79
#